data_AF-A0A841FWK3-F1
#
_entry.id   AF-A0A841FWK3-F1
#
_cell.length_a   1.000
_cell.length_b   1.000
_cell.length_c   1.000
_cell.angle_alpha   90.00
_cell.angle_beta   90.00
_cell.angle_gamma   90.00
#
_symmetry.space_group_name_H-M   'P 1'
#
loop_
_entity.id
_entity.type
_entity.pdbx_description
1 polymer ?
#
loop_
_entity_poly.entity_id
_entity_poly.type
_entity_poly.pdbx_seq_one_letter_code
_entity_poly.pdbx_strand_id
1 'polypeptide(L)'
;MLCLACVCVAWVLSHRRQQQQLDVVSAVADRDFADITETLEGTQRDLEAAQAINRVYVEETRHLADARLGAVLELARDTPGVTLPGLAHPDLAGGVLAGVHGELLDKVAAGIRAIREDMSGTTLTTIRHALAEPQSRLVRLLHQIDAELAVHKDRPEAVASLMRIDPHASASLHGLQRLRILCGETPGVQRSTSQILDMVEAARGRIQAHD
;
A
#
# COMPACT_ATOMS: atom_id res chain seq x y z
N MET A 1 49.39 -94.19 1.96
CA MET A 1 49.00 -93.51 3.22
C MET A 1 49.28 -91.99 3.25
N LEU A 2 49.59 -91.32 2.13
CA LEU A 2 49.87 -89.87 2.08
C LEU A 2 48.69 -88.96 1.70
N CYS A 3 47.50 -89.48 1.35
CA CYS A 3 46.40 -88.65 0.82
C CYS A 3 45.53 -87.92 1.86
N LEU A 4 45.33 -88.47 3.07
CA LEU A 4 44.37 -87.91 4.03
C LEU A 4 44.85 -86.61 4.69
N ALA A 5 46.16 -86.50 4.96
CA ALA A 5 46.75 -85.31 5.56
C ALA A 5 46.69 -84.09 4.62
N CYS A 6 46.97 -84.27 3.32
CA CYS A 6 46.89 -83.19 2.34
C CYS A 6 45.45 -82.68 2.14
N VAL A 7 44.46 -83.57 2.16
CA VAL A 7 43.04 -83.18 2.04
C VAL A 7 42.56 -82.39 3.26
N CYS A 8 42.96 -82.79 4.48
CA CYS A 8 42.64 -82.03 5.70
C CYS A 8 43.26 -80.63 5.69
N VAL A 9 44.53 -80.50 5.29
CA VAL A 9 45.21 -79.20 5.21
C VAL A 9 44.56 -78.30 4.15
N ALA A 10 44.21 -78.86 2.99
CA ALA A 10 43.51 -78.12 1.94
C ALA A 10 42.12 -77.65 2.39
N TRP A 11 41.38 -78.49 3.14
CA TRP A 11 40.06 -78.14 3.69
C TRP A 11 40.16 -77.04 4.74
N VAL A 12 41.10 -77.11 5.68
CA VAL A 12 41.31 -76.06 6.71
C VAL A 12 41.73 -74.73 6.07
N LEU A 13 42.60 -74.76 5.05
CA LEU A 13 43.02 -73.54 4.34
C LEU A 13 41.88 -72.93 3.51
N SER A 14 41.07 -73.76 2.85
CA SER A 14 39.87 -73.33 2.14
C SER A 14 38.86 -72.69 3.09
N HIS A 15 38.59 -73.34 4.23
CA HIS A 15 37.65 -72.84 5.22
C HIS A 15 38.13 -71.54 5.87
N ARG A 16 39.43 -71.42 6.18
CA ARG A 16 40.03 -70.15 6.67
C ARG A 16 39.94 -69.03 5.64
N ARG A 17 40.20 -69.31 4.35
CA ARG A 17 40.03 -68.30 3.28
C ARG A 17 38.58 -67.85 3.16
N GLN A 18 37.64 -68.79 3.26
CA GLN A 18 36.22 -68.48 3.18
C GLN A 18 35.75 -67.65 4.38
N GLN A 19 36.24 -67.93 5.59
CA GLN A 19 35.99 -67.10 6.78
C GLN A 19 36.60 -65.70 6.63
N GLN A 20 37.87 -65.59 6.18
CA GLN A 20 38.50 -64.29 5.92
C GLN A 20 37.73 -63.46 4.88
N GLN A 21 37.19 -64.09 3.83
CA GLN A 21 36.36 -63.39 2.85
C GLN A 21 35.05 -62.87 3.46
N LEU A 22 34.39 -63.67 4.30
CA LEU A 22 33.17 -63.24 4.99
C LEU A 22 33.42 -62.09 5.97
N ASP A 23 34.52 -62.13 6.71
CA ASP A 23 34.90 -61.07 7.65
C ASP A 23 35.16 -59.75 6.93
N VAL A 24 35.84 -59.79 5.77
CA VAL A 24 36.08 -58.60 4.95
C VAL A 24 34.78 -58.03 4.39
N VAL A 25 33.87 -58.89 3.90
CA VAL A 25 32.57 -58.45 3.38
C VAL A 25 31.71 -57.85 4.50
N SER A 26 31.68 -58.46 5.69
CA SER A 26 30.97 -57.91 6.86
C SER A 26 31.54 -56.55 7.26
N ALA A 27 32.86 -56.42 7.36
CA ALA A 27 33.50 -55.17 7.76
C ALA A 27 33.27 -54.04 6.75
N VAL A 28 33.22 -54.35 5.45
CA VAL A 28 32.85 -53.37 4.41
C VAL A 28 31.39 -52.99 4.54
N ALA A 29 30.48 -53.96 4.72
CA ALA A 29 29.06 -53.69 4.91
C ALA A 29 28.80 -52.84 6.16
N ASP A 30 29.46 -53.12 7.28
CA ASP A 30 29.34 -52.36 8.53
C ASP A 30 29.85 -50.92 8.37
N ARG A 31 30.94 -50.73 7.62
CA ARG A 31 31.47 -49.41 7.30
C ARG A 31 30.52 -48.62 6.40
N ASP A 32 30.03 -49.24 5.33
CA ASP A 32 29.08 -48.61 4.41
C ASP A 32 27.79 -48.23 5.16
N PHE A 33 27.33 -49.08 6.09
CA PHE A 33 26.16 -48.78 6.92
C PHE A 33 26.41 -47.60 7.87
N ALA A 34 27.60 -47.54 8.48
CA ALA A 34 27.98 -46.42 9.34
C ALA A 34 28.05 -45.10 8.55
N ASP A 35 28.67 -45.10 7.37
CA ASP A 35 28.78 -43.93 6.49
C ASP A 35 27.38 -43.47 6.00
N ILE A 36 26.49 -44.40 5.66
CA ILE A 36 25.09 -44.08 5.30
C ILE A 36 24.34 -43.48 6.49
N THR A 37 24.55 -44.01 7.69
CA THR A 37 23.86 -43.50 8.89
C THR A 37 24.33 -42.08 9.22
N GLU A 38 25.64 -41.82 9.16
CA GLU A 38 26.20 -40.49 9.40
C GLU A 38 25.69 -39.46 8.38
N THR A 39 25.62 -39.83 7.09
CA THR A 39 25.10 -38.95 6.05
C THR A 39 23.59 -38.69 6.19
N LEU A 40 22.80 -39.69 6.59
CA LEU A 40 21.38 -39.51 6.88
C LEU A 40 21.16 -38.56 8.07
N GLU A 41 21.91 -38.72 9.14
CA GLU A 41 21.82 -37.83 10.31
C GLU A 41 22.24 -36.39 9.95
N GLY A 42 23.27 -36.23 9.12
CA GLY A 42 23.69 -34.91 8.62
C GLY A 42 22.60 -34.23 7.80
N THR A 43 22.03 -34.95 6.84
CA THR A 43 20.96 -34.41 5.98
C THR A 43 19.67 -34.12 6.75
N GLN A 44 19.33 -34.91 7.77
CA GLN A 44 18.21 -34.62 8.67
C GLN A 44 18.43 -33.31 9.43
N ARG A 45 19.62 -33.10 10.00
CA ARG A 45 19.96 -31.85 10.71
C ARG A 45 19.86 -30.62 9.78
N ASP A 46 20.36 -30.73 8.56
CA ASP A 46 20.27 -29.65 7.57
C ASP A 46 18.82 -29.35 7.17
N LEU A 47 18.00 -30.39 7.01
CA LEU A 47 16.58 -30.25 6.70
C LEU A 47 15.82 -29.56 7.84
N GLU A 48 16.06 -29.98 9.09
CA GLU A 48 15.44 -29.37 10.27
C GLU A 48 15.82 -27.90 10.41
N ALA A 49 17.10 -27.56 10.19
CA ALA A 49 17.57 -26.18 10.19
C ALA A 49 16.90 -25.34 9.08
N ALA A 50 16.82 -25.87 7.86
CA ALA A 50 16.16 -25.20 6.75
C ALA A 50 14.66 -24.99 7.01
N GLN A 51 13.98 -25.97 7.61
CA GLN A 51 12.56 -25.86 7.97
C GLN A 51 12.33 -24.81 9.07
N ALA A 52 13.22 -24.71 10.05
CA ALA A 52 13.15 -23.68 11.08
C ALA A 52 13.25 -22.27 10.48
N ILE A 53 14.22 -22.04 9.60
CA ILE A 53 14.38 -20.75 8.89
C ILE A 53 13.15 -20.45 8.03
N ASN A 54 12.64 -21.44 7.30
CA ASN A 54 11.46 -21.25 6.45
C ASN A 54 10.23 -20.85 7.28
N ARG A 55 10.04 -21.43 8.46
CA ARG A 55 8.94 -21.08 9.36
C ARG A 55 9.01 -19.60 9.78
N VAL A 56 10.20 -19.12 10.15
CA VAL A 56 10.44 -17.71 10.49
C VAL A 56 10.10 -16.80 9.31
N TYR A 57 10.50 -17.15 8.09
CA TYR A 57 10.18 -16.34 6.91
C TYR A 57 8.68 -16.34 6.58
N VAL A 58 7.99 -17.46 6.76
CA VAL A 58 6.54 -17.56 6.56
C VAL A 58 5.80 -16.70 7.60
N GLU A 59 6.21 -16.75 8.85
CA GLU A 59 5.64 -15.92 9.93
C GLU A 59 5.86 -14.43 9.66
N GLU A 60 7.07 -14.03 9.26
CA GLU A 60 7.36 -12.64 8.92
C GLU A 60 6.55 -12.17 7.71
N THR A 61 6.35 -13.02 6.71
CA THR A 61 5.52 -12.71 5.53
C THR A 61 4.04 -12.59 5.91
N ARG A 62 3.54 -13.41 6.83
CA ARG A 62 2.18 -13.24 7.36
C ARG A 62 2.03 -11.95 8.14
N HIS A 63 2.99 -11.62 9.02
CA HIS A 63 2.97 -10.35 9.76
C HIS A 63 3.01 -9.13 8.84
N LEU A 64 3.76 -9.20 7.74
CA LEU A 64 3.73 -8.19 6.69
C LEU A 64 2.31 -8.00 6.15
N ALA A 65 1.62 -9.10 5.82
CA ALA A 65 0.27 -9.07 5.27
C ALA A 65 -0.78 -8.58 6.28
N ASP A 66 -0.75 -9.13 7.49
CA ASP A 66 -1.81 -8.97 8.48
C ASP A 66 -1.71 -7.67 9.27
N ALA A 67 -0.49 -7.22 9.59
CA ALA A 67 -0.27 -6.06 10.44
C ALA A 67 0.30 -4.85 9.66
N ARG A 68 1.37 -5.07 8.89
CA ARG A 68 2.14 -3.95 8.32
C ARG A 68 1.47 -3.34 7.10
N LEU A 69 0.94 -4.15 6.18
CA LEU A 69 0.18 -3.65 5.03
C LEU A 69 -1.10 -2.93 5.46
N GLY A 70 -1.82 -3.47 6.45
CA GLY A 70 -2.98 -2.80 7.05
C GLY A 70 -2.63 -1.42 7.61
N ALA A 71 -1.53 -1.32 8.36
CA ALA A 71 -1.07 -0.04 8.89
C ALA A 71 -0.66 0.96 7.80
N VAL A 72 -0.05 0.52 6.69
CA VAL A 72 0.24 1.40 5.54
C VAL A 72 -1.05 1.96 4.92
N LEU A 73 -2.09 1.13 4.81
CA LEU A 73 -3.39 1.58 4.29
C LEU A 73 -4.04 2.62 5.21
N GLU A 74 -3.97 2.42 6.53
CA GLU A 74 -4.50 3.37 7.50
C GLU A 74 -3.70 4.68 7.56
N LEU A 75 -2.37 4.60 7.50
CA LEU A 75 -1.51 5.78 7.38
C LEU A 75 -1.84 6.59 6.12
N ALA A 76 -2.11 5.91 5.00
CA ALA A 76 -2.48 6.57 3.76
C ALA A 76 -3.87 7.24 3.80
N ARG A 77 -4.72 6.88 4.77
CA ARG A 77 -6.03 7.50 5.05
C ARG A 77 -5.94 8.70 6.00
N ASP A 78 -4.73 9.08 6.41
CA ASP A 78 -4.48 10.12 7.42
C ASP A 78 -5.15 9.80 8.78
N THR A 79 -5.31 8.50 9.12
CA THR A 79 -5.89 8.06 10.39
C THR A 79 -4.98 8.47 11.58
N PRO A 80 -5.44 9.30 12.53
CA PRO A 80 -4.61 9.76 13.64
C PRO A 80 -4.14 8.61 14.55
N GLY A 81 -2.89 8.68 15.03
CA GLY A 81 -2.36 7.76 16.03
C GLY A 81 -1.94 6.38 15.51
N VAL A 82 -2.03 6.13 14.20
CA VAL A 82 -1.53 4.90 13.59
C VAL A 82 -0.02 5.00 13.37
N THR A 83 0.70 3.96 13.77
CA THR A 83 2.14 3.81 13.52
C THR A 83 2.40 2.50 12.77
N LEU A 84 3.36 2.49 11.85
CA LEU A 84 3.73 1.29 11.13
C LEU A 84 4.40 0.28 12.07
N PRO A 85 3.85 -0.95 12.23
CA PRO A 85 4.50 -1.98 13.03
C PRO A 85 5.86 -2.39 12.43
N GLY A 86 6.80 -2.71 13.32
CA GLY A 86 8.11 -3.27 12.95
C GLY A 86 8.02 -4.72 12.44
N LEU A 87 9.19 -5.32 12.20
CA LEU A 87 9.30 -6.76 11.88
C LEU A 87 8.77 -7.60 13.05
N ALA A 88 8.18 -8.77 12.76
CA ALA A 88 7.79 -9.71 13.82
C ALA A 88 9.03 -10.38 14.43
N HIS A 89 10.04 -10.64 13.60
CA HIS A 89 11.33 -11.19 13.99
C HIS A 89 12.42 -10.13 13.82
N PRO A 90 12.83 -9.44 14.91
CA PRO A 90 13.82 -8.36 14.85
C PRO A 90 15.19 -8.80 14.31
N ASP A 91 15.53 -10.08 14.47
CA ASP A 91 16.78 -10.68 14.00
C ASP A 91 16.93 -10.65 12.48
N LEU A 92 15.82 -10.46 11.75
CA LEU A 92 15.82 -10.31 10.30
C LEU A 92 16.14 -8.88 9.83
N ALA A 93 16.31 -7.94 10.77
CA ALA A 93 16.63 -6.55 10.46
C ALA A 93 17.96 -6.45 9.69
N GLY A 94 17.97 -5.63 8.63
CA GLY A 94 19.12 -5.48 7.73
C GLY A 94 19.34 -6.67 6.78
N GLY A 95 18.56 -7.74 6.90
CA GLY A 95 18.57 -8.87 5.98
C GLY A 95 17.82 -8.60 4.67
N VAL A 96 18.00 -9.50 3.70
CA VAL A 96 17.35 -9.42 2.38
C VAL A 96 15.83 -9.37 2.49
N LEU A 97 15.23 -10.20 3.35
CA LEU A 97 13.77 -10.25 3.52
C LEU A 97 13.22 -8.91 4.03
N ALA A 98 13.89 -8.30 5.02
CA ALA A 98 13.49 -7.00 5.54
C ALA A 98 13.57 -5.90 4.47
N GLY A 99 14.60 -5.93 3.61
CA GLY A 99 14.73 -5.03 2.46
C GLY A 99 13.58 -5.18 1.46
N VAL A 100 13.29 -6.41 1.03
CA VAL A 100 12.19 -6.70 0.09
C VAL A 100 10.83 -6.30 0.68
N HIS A 101 10.60 -6.58 1.97
CA HIS A 101 9.38 -6.15 2.66
C HIS A 101 9.27 -4.63 2.70
N GLY A 102 10.36 -3.91 3.01
CA GLY A 102 10.40 -2.45 2.97
C GLY A 102 10.04 -1.89 1.59
N GLU A 103 10.69 -2.39 0.54
CA GLU A 103 10.40 -1.98 -0.84
C GLU A 103 8.94 -2.23 -1.24
N LEU A 104 8.34 -3.34 -0.81
CA LEU A 104 6.94 -3.62 -1.08
C LEU A 104 6.03 -2.60 -0.40
N LEU A 105 6.27 -2.30 0.88
CA LEU A 105 5.50 -1.30 1.63
C LEU A 105 5.63 0.08 0.97
N ASP A 106 6.82 0.46 0.54
CA ASP A 106 7.06 1.74 -0.15
C ASP A 106 6.32 1.82 -1.49
N LYS A 107 6.34 0.75 -2.29
CA LYS A 107 5.60 0.66 -3.56
C LYS A 107 4.09 0.76 -3.34
N VAL A 108 3.56 0.08 -2.33
CA VAL A 108 2.13 0.14 -1.98
C VAL A 108 1.77 1.56 -1.52
N ALA A 109 2.55 2.16 -0.62
CA ALA A 109 2.31 3.52 -0.17
C ALA A 109 2.36 4.53 -1.33
N ALA A 110 3.32 4.39 -2.24
CA ALA A 110 3.42 5.24 -3.43
C ALA A 110 2.21 5.05 -4.38
N GLY A 111 1.78 3.82 -4.61
CA GLY A 111 0.59 3.53 -5.43
C GLY A 111 -0.69 4.13 -4.86
N ILE A 112 -0.89 4.06 -3.54
CA ILE A 112 -2.07 4.67 -2.89
C ILE A 112 -2.04 6.20 -3.05
N ARG A 113 -0.88 6.84 -2.86
CA ARG A 113 -0.72 8.28 -3.07
C ARG A 113 -1.08 8.69 -4.49
N ALA A 114 -0.53 7.98 -5.49
CA ALA A 114 -0.81 8.25 -6.90
C ALA A 114 -2.31 8.12 -7.22
N ILE A 115 -2.97 7.06 -6.74
CA ILE A 115 -4.42 6.87 -6.94
C ILE A 115 -5.21 8.03 -6.29
N ARG A 116 -4.83 8.47 -5.09
CA ARG A 116 -5.51 9.58 -4.40
C ARG A 116 -5.32 10.90 -5.14
N GLU A 117 -4.13 11.16 -5.64
CA GLU A 117 -3.81 12.34 -6.46
C GLU A 117 -4.64 12.35 -7.75
N ASP A 118 -4.69 11.23 -8.46
CA ASP A 118 -5.46 11.08 -9.71
C ASP A 118 -6.97 11.20 -9.48
N MET A 119 -7.49 10.55 -8.44
CA MET A 119 -8.91 10.64 -8.07
C MET A 119 -9.26 12.07 -7.69
N SER A 120 -8.44 12.73 -6.87
CA SER A 120 -8.67 14.13 -6.49
C SER A 120 -8.62 15.04 -7.72
N GLY A 121 -7.61 14.88 -8.59
CA GLY A 121 -7.50 15.65 -9.83
C GLY A 121 -8.71 15.49 -10.74
N THR A 122 -9.16 14.25 -10.98
CA THR A 122 -10.29 13.95 -11.86
C THR A 122 -11.63 14.40 -11.26
N THR A 123 -11.87 14.13 -9.98
CA THR A 123 -13.10 14.52 -9.28
C THR A 123 -13.22 16.03 -9.20
N LEU A 124 -12.17 16.73 -8.76
CA LEU A 124 -12.20 18.20 -8.65
C LEU A 124 -12.36 18.85 -10.02
N THR A 125 -11.78 18.28 -11.08
CA THR A 125 -11.99 18.75 -12.46
C THR A 125 -13.44 18.55 -12.92
N THR A 126 -14.02 17.39 -12.63
CA THR A 126 -15.44 17.11 -12.94
C THR A 126 -16.38 18.07 -12.20
N ILE A 127 -16.12 18.33 -10.91
CA ILE A 127 -16.91 19.28 -10.13
C ILE A 127 -16.79 20.68 -10.74
N ARG A 128 -15.57 21.16 -11.05
CA ARG A 128 -15.38 22.46 -11.73
C ARG A 128 -16.19 22.56 -13.02
N HIS A 129 -16.19 21.51 -13.83
CA HIS A 129 -16.98 21.46 -15.05
C HIS A 129 -18.49 21.54 -14.77
N ALA A 130 -18.99 20.77 -13.80
CA ALA A 130 -20.40 20.78 -13.41
C ALA A 130 -20.86 22.13 -12.84
N LEU A 131 -19.97 22.89 -12.19
CA LEU A 131 -20.27 24.23 -11.65
C LEU A 131 -20.28 25.34 -12.72
N ALA A 132 -19.71 25.10 -13.91
CA ALA A 132 -19.58 26.11 -14.96
C ALA A 132 -20.95 26.60 -15.48
N GLU A 133 -21.89 25.69 -15.70
CA GLU A 133 -23.22 26.04 -16.19
C GLU A 133 -24.06 26.81 -15.15
N PRO A 134 -24.21 26.35 -13.89
CA PRO A 134 -24.88 27.13 -12.84
C PRO A 134 -24.29 28.53 -12.66
N GLN A 135 -22.97 28.66 -12.68
CA GLN A 135 -22.32 29.96 -12.60
C GLN A 135 -22.68 30.86 -13.78
N SER A 136 -22.64 30.34 -15.01
CA SER A 136 -23.03 31.09 -16.21
C SER A 136 -24.48 31.57 -16.13
N ARG A 137 -25.39 30.71 -15.65
CA ARG A 137 -26.80 31.06 -15.45
C ARG A 137 -26.99 32.17 -14.40
N LEU A 138 -26.28 32.11 -13.27
CA LEU A 138 -26.34 33.15 -12.23
C LEU A 138 -25.77 34.49 -12.71
N VAL A 139 -24.65 34.47 -13.43
CA VAL A 139 -24.09 35.69 -14.02
C VAL A 139 -25.09 36.32 -15.00
N ARG A 140 -25.74 35.51 -15.85
CA ARG A 140 -26.79 36.00 -16.75
C ARG A 140 -27.99 36.56 -16.00
N LEU A 141 -28.43 35.90 -14.92
CA LEU A 141 -29.54 36.37 -14.09
C LEU A 141 -29.24 37.75 -13.48
N LEU A 142 -28.02 37.96 -12.95
CA LEU A 142 -27.61 39.27 -12.42
C LEU A 142 -27.63 40.35 -13.50
N HIS A 143 -27.11 40.06 -14.70
CA HIS A 143 -27.19 41.00 -15.82
C HIS A 143 -28.64 41.31 -16.24
N GLN A 144 -29.54 40.33 -16.18
CA GLN A 144 -30.96 40.54 -16.46
C GLN A 144 -31.61 41.40 -15.38
N ILE A 145 -31.30 41.17 -14.10
CA ILE A 145 -31.77 42.00 -12.99
C ILE A 145 -31.32 43.46 -13.19
N ASP A 146 -30.06 43.69 -13.51
CA ASP A 146 -29.51 45.02 -13.79
C ASP A 146 -30.20 45.70 -14.97
N ALA A 147 -30.45 44.96 -16.05
CA ALA A 147 -31.15 45.48 -17.23
C ALA A 147 -32.61 45.85 -16.91
N GLU A 148 -33.33 45.02 -16.17
CA GLU A 148 -34.72 45.27 -15.76
C GLU A 148 -34.83 46.45 -14.79
N LEU A 149 -33.87 46.60 -13.87
CA LEU A 149 -33.78 47.77 -12.98
C LEU A 149 -33.62 49.08 -13.78
N ALA A 150 -32.81 49.07 -14.84
CA ALA A 150 -32.64 50.24 -15.70
C ALA A 150 -33.91 50.61 -16.47
N VAL A 151 -34.68 49.62 -16.92
CA VAL A 151 -35.94 49.81 -17.66
C VAL A 151 -37.10 50.24 -16.75
N HIS A 152 -37.16 49.71 -15.54
CA HIS A 152 -38.29 49.89 -14.61
C HIS A 152 -38.04 50.85 -13.45
N LYS A 153 -37.03 51.74 -13.58
CA LYS A 153 -36.65 52.73 -12.56
C LYS A 153 -37.81 53.55 -11.98
N ASP A 154 -38.84 53.81 -12.78
CA ASP A 154 -40.01 54.62 -12.38
C ASP A 154 -41.16 53.77 -11.79
N ARG A 155 -40.96 52.46 -11.60
CA ARG A 155 -41.95 51.52 -11.03
C ARG A 155 -41.44 50.94 -9.70
N PRO A 156 -41.77 51.58 -8.56
CA PRO A 156 -41.23 51.22 -7.25
C PRO A 156 -41.46 49.76 -6.86
N GLU A 157 -42.62 49.19 -7.22
CA GLU A 157 -42.96 47.79 -6.92
C GLU A 157 -42.08 46.79 -7.69
N ALA A 158 -41.78 47.09 -8.96
CA ALA A 158 -40.91 46.26 -9.80
C ALA A 158 -39.46 46.31 -9.29
N VAL A 159 -38.97 47.52 -8.97
CA VAL A 159 -37.64 47.73 -8.38
C VAL A 159 -37.52 47.01 -7.04
N ALA A 160 -38.53 47.13 -6.16
CA ALA A 160 -38.54 46.45 -4.86
C ALA A 160 -38.54 44.91 -5.01
N SER A 161 -39.22 44.38 -6.03
CA SER A 161 -39.19 42.93 -6.29
C SER A 161 -37.82 42.44 -6.76
N LEU A 162 -37.18 43.17 -7.67
CA LEU A 162 -35.84 42.82 -8.19
C LEU A 162 -34.76 42.94 -7.11
N MET A 163 -34.82 43.99 -6.28
CA MET A 163 -33.93 44.19 -5.12
C MET A 163 -34.05 43.08 -4.06
N ARG A 164 -35.17 42.35 -4.01
CA ARG A 164 -35.30 41.17 -3.13
C ARG A 164 -34.62 39.93 -3.71
N ILE A 165 -34.53 39.80 -5.03
CA ILE A 165 -33.98 38.61 -5.70
C ILE A 165 -32.46 38.72 -5.84
N ASP A 166 -31.94 39.92 -6.10
CA ASP A 166 -30.52 40.19 -6.33
C ASP A 166 -29.58 39.64 -5.23
N PRO A 167 -29.86 39.82 -3.92
CA PRO A 167 -28.98 39.31 -2.87
C PRO A 167 -28.90 37.78 -2.88
N HIS A 168 -29.98 37.08 -3.22
CA HIS A 168 -29.99 35.61 -3.29
C HIS A 168 -29.19 35.08 -4.48
N ALA A 169 -29.33 35.71 -5.65
CA ALA A 169 -28.54 35.38 -6.82
C ALA A 169 -27.04 35.64 -6.59
N SER A 170 -26.72 36.80 -6.00
CA SER A 170 -25.35 37.18 -5.64
C SER A 170 -24.75 36.25 -4.59
N ALA A 171 -25.47 35.91 -3.51
CA ALA A 171 -25.01 34.95 -2.51
C ALA A 171 -24.76 33.56 -3.11
N SER A 172 -25.65 33.09 -3.99
CA SER A 172 -25.50 31.81 -4.70
C SER A 172 -24.25 31.79 -5.58
N LEU A 173 -23.97 32.91 -6.27
CA LEU A 173 -22.78 33.05 -7.11
C LEU A 173 -21.50 33.02 -6.28
N HIS A 174 -21.46 33.73 -5.15
CA HIS A 174 -20.34 33.67 -4.20
C HIS A 174 -20.15 32.26 -3.61
N GLY A 175 -21.24 31.54 -3.34
CA GLY A 175 -21.20 30.14 -2.92
C GLY A 175 -20.52 29.23 -3.95
N LEU A 176 -20.89 29.36 -5.23
CA LEU A 176 -20.24 28.61 -6.31
C LEU A 176 -18.76 28.98 -6.46
N GLN A 177 -18.40 30.26 -6.35
CA GLN A 177 -17.00 30.70 -6.43
C GLN A 177 -16.15 30.06 -5.32
N ARG A 178 -16.66 29.98 -4.09
CA ARG A 178 -15.98 29.30 -2.97
C ARG A 178 -15.77 27.81 -3.25
N LEU A 179 -16.79 27.13 -3.78
CA LEU A 179 -16.67 25.72 -4.17
C LEU A 179 -15.64 25.51 -5.29
N ARG A 180 -15.58 26.41 -6.27
CA ARG A 180 -14.58 26.37 -7.34
C ARG A 180 -13.15 26.57 -6.78
N ILE A 181 -12.95 27.51 -5.85
CA ILE A 181 -11.67 27.69 -5.14
C ILE A 181 -11.26 26.42 -4.38
N LEU A 182 -12.19 25.79 -3.68
CA LEU A 182 -11.96 24.51 -3.01
C LEU A 182 -11.61 23.39 -3.99
N CYS A 183 -12.12 23.45 -5.22
CA CYS A 183 -11.77 22.54 -6.31
C CYS A 183 -10.47 22.90 -7.05
N GLY A 184 -9.68 23.83 -6.51
CA GLY A 184 -8.38 24.23 -7.07
C GLY A 184 -8.44 25.28 -8.16
N GLU A 185 -9.60 25.91 -8.41
CA GLU A 185 -9.71 27.05 -9.32
C GLU A 185 -9.46 28.37 -8.59
N THR A 186 -8.35 29.02 -8.89
CA THR A 186 -8.01 30.29 -8.25
C THR A 186 -8.42 31.48 -9.13
N PRO A 187 -9.11 32.50 -8.56
CA PRO A 187 -9.45 33.69 -9.31
C PRO A 187 -8.22 34.60 -9.46
N GLY A 188 -7.79 34.83 -10.71
CA GLY A 188 -6.78 35.84 -11.05
C GLY A 188 -5.34 35.47 -10.69
N VAL A 189 -4.50 36.50 -10.51
CA VAL A 189 -3.06 36.37 -10.23
C VAL A 189 -2.83 36.22 -8.72
N GLN A 190 -2.36 35.06 -8.28
CA GLN A 190 -2.00 34.82 -6.88
C GLN A 190 -0.58 35.30 -6.56
N ARG A 191 -0.39 35.68 -5.29
CA ARG A 191 0.94 35.71 -4.67
C ARG A 191 1.26 34.30 -4.16
N SER A 192 2.52 33.90 -4.24
CA SER A 192 2.98 32.57 -3.81
C SER A 192 2.71 32.25 -2.33
N THR A 193 2.33 33.24 -1.52
CA THR A 193 2.07 33.12 -0.08
C THR A 193 0.58 33.07 0.30
N SER A 194 -0.36 33.16 -0.64
CA SER A 194 -1.79 33.21 -0.33
C SER A 194 -2.34 31.84 0.08
N GLN A 195 -2.94 31.75 1.27
CA GLN A 195 -3.55 30.51 1.75
C GLN A 195 -4.95 30.31 1.16
N ILE A 196 -5.36 29.05 0.97
CA ILE A 196 -6.69 28.66 0.44
C ILE A 196 -7.81 29.26 1.30
N LEU A 197 -7.65 29.28 2.62
CA LEU A 197 -8.63 29.85 3.54
C LEU A 197 -8.85 31.34 3.27
N ASP A 198 -7.78 32.12 3.08
CA ASP A 198 -7.86 33.56 2.79
C ASP A 198 -8.63 33.83 1.49
N MET A 199 -8.43 32.97 0.48
CA MET A 199 -9.13 33.09 -0.80
C MET A 199 -10.62 32.73 -0.68
N VAL A 200 -10.95 31.70 0.09
CA VAL A 200 -12.35 31.31 0.35
C VAL A 200 -13.07 32.41 1.13
N GLU A 201 -12.42 33.01 2.12
CA GLU A 201 -12.97 34.14 2.87
C GLU A 201 -13.12 35.39 2.00
N ALA A 202 -12.15 35.70 1.14
CA ALA A 202 -12.26 36.81 0.19
C ALA A 202 -13.42 36.59 -0.80
N ALA A 203 -13.62 35.36 -1.27
CA ALA A 203 -14.69 35.00 -2.19
C ALA A 203 -16.10 35.03 -1.57
N ARG A 204 -16.22 35.08 -0.23
CA ARG A 204 -17.49 35.28 0.47
C ARG A 204 -18.13 36.64 0.14
N GLY A 205 -17.33 37.64 -0.25
CA GLY A 205 -17.82 38.99 -0.52
C GLY A 205 -18.35 39.69 0.74
N ARG A 206 -19.17 40.73 0.53
CA ARG A 206 -19.80 41.53 1.61
C ARG A 206 -21.22 41.07 1.97
N ILE A 207 -21.69 39.99 1.36
CA ILE A 207 -23.04 39.48 1.56
C ILE A 207 -23.00 38.55 2.77
N GLN A 208 -23.71 38.90 3.84
CA GLN A 208 -23.80 38.06 5.03
C GLN A 208 -24.44 36.72 4.67
N ALA A 209 -23.94 35.64 5.26
CA ALA A 209 -24.66 34.37 5.25
C ALA A 209 -26.03 34.63 5.87
N HIS A 210 -27.10 34.31 5.15
CA HIS A 210 -28.43 34.34 5.72
C HIS A 210 -28.47 33.29 6.84
N ASP A 211 -28.87 33.70 8.04
CA ASP A 211 -29.25 32.79 9.13
C ASP A 211 -30.51 31.98 8.76
#